data_AF-A0A510JKC7-F1
#
_entry.id   AF-A0A510JKC7-F1
#
_cell.length_a   1.000
_cell.length_b   1.000
_cell.length_c   1.000
_cell.angle_alpha   90.00
_cell.angle_beta   90.00
_cell.angle_gamma   90.00
#
_symmetry.space_group_name_H-M   'P 1'
#
loop_
_entity.id
_entity.type
_entity.pdbx_description
1 polymer ?
#
loop_
_entity_poly.entity_id
_entity_poly.type
_entity_poly.pdbx_seq_one_letter_code
_entity_poly.pdbx_strand_id
1 'polypeptide(L)'
;MQSEYDKNDDELVERYKNENLEIYNYKGITLGDSIEKIYPLMKIYHTQYRKNDRREGYNLTIEIENSYIYIDIYSRKVVEIEIYDENYSLGEFKVGSEMTTELCEKYDLLDVDDVDTGEIYYYPEKGFMHAEFCVNPEDVISKINKITFSIDVETPSENNVEDALKAKKIEDIYYSLYNFGEIEIDIENKEIIGKLEGSIFTFDLLNGNLKNIEIKK
;
A
#
# COMPACT_ATOMS: atom_id res chain seq x y z
N MET A 1 19.26 -19.37 5.57
CA MET A 1 20.05 -18.13 5.45
C MET A 1 19.04 -17.02 5.59
N GLN A 2 19.11 -16.27 6.70
CA GLN A 2 18.27 -15.08 6.88
C GLN A 2 18.66 -14.08 5.79
N SER A 3 17.71 -13.57 5.01
CA SER A 3 18.00 -12.51 4.04
C SER A 3 18.54 -11.30 4.80
N GLU A 4 19.47 -10.57 4.20
CA GLU A 4 20.11 -9.38 4.80
C GLU A 4 19.14 -8.23 5.13
N TYR A 5 17.85 -8.39 4.83
CA TYR A 5 16.79 -7.39 5.08
C TYR A 5 16.27 -7.38 6.52
N ASP A 6 16.37 -8.49 7.27
CA ASP A 6 15.78 -8.61 8.62
C ASP A 6 16.51 -7.81 9.72
N LYS A 7 17.68 -7.23 9.45
CA LYS A 7 18.52 -6.58 10.48
C LYS A 7 18.47 -5.07 10.52
N ASN A 8 17.69 -4.45 9.65
CA ASN A 8 17.89 -3.04 9.35
C ASN A 8 16.67 -2.15 9.62
N ASP A 9 15.49 -2.72 9.89
CA ASP A 9 14.24 -1.97 10.02
C ASP A 9 14.28 -0.86 11.09
N ASP A 10 14.85 -1.11 12.27
CA ASP A 10 14.87 -0.12 13.36
C ASP A 10 15.88 1.02 13.12
N GLU A 11 17.05 0.72 12.54
CA GLU A 11 18.10 1.70 12.22
C GLU A 11 17.73 2.52 10.97
N LEU A 12 17.04 1.89 10.01
CA LEU A 12 16.37 2.55 8.89
C LEU A 12 15.32 3.54 9.39
N VAL A 13 14.39 3.10 10.24
CA VAL A 13 13.30 3.93 10.80
C VAL A 13 13.85 5.15 11.56
N GLU A 14 14.96 5.02 12.28
CA GLU A 14 15.60 6.15 12.96
C GLU A 14 16.26 7.14 11.99
N ARG A 15 16.92 6.66 10.95
CA ARG A 15 17.53 7.51 9.92
C ARG A 15 16.46 8.22 9.07
N TYR A 16 15.31 7.58 8.86
CA TYR A 16 14.16 8.12 8.12
C TYR A 16 13.44 9.26 8.85
N LYS A 17 13.36 9.23 10.19
CA LYS A 17 12.84 10.38 10.96
C LYS A 17 13.70 11.64 10.83
N ASN A 18 14.99 11.49 10.48
CA ASN A 18 15.95 12.59 10.46
C ASN A 18 16.14 13.27 9.08
N GLU A 19 15.68 12.66 7.98
CA GLU A 19 15.88 13.16 6.60
C GLU A 19 14.62 13.79 5.96
N ASN A 20 13.63 14.24 6.75
CA ASN A 20 12.36 14.84 6.29
C ASN A 20 11.45 13.90 5.46
N LEU A 21 10.82 12.94 6.14
CA LEU A 21 9.65 12.17 5.65
C LEU A 21 8.39 13.01 5.35
N GLU A 22 8.47 14.34 5.31
CA GLU A 22 7.34 15.22 4.96
C GLU A 22 6.89 15.08 3.48
N ILE A 23 7.65 14.35 2.66
CA ILE A 23 7.48 14.32 1.20
C ILE A 23 6.32 13.41 0.74
N TYR A 24 5.97 12.37 1.50
CA TYR A 24 4.90 11.42 1.14
C TYR A 24 3.71 11.49 2.09
N ASN A 25 3.34 12.72 2.44
CA ASN A 25 2.18 13.00 3.26
C ASN A 25 1.05 13.60 2.41
N TYR A 26 -0.15 13.10 2.60
CA TYR A 26 -1.36 13.75 2.12
C TYR A 26 -2.39 13.80 3.25
N LYS A 27 -2.80 15.02 3.61
CA LYS A 27 -3.80 15.28 4.67
C LYS A 27 -3.47 14.59 6.01
N GLY A 28 -2.20 14.49 6.37
CA GLY A 28 -1.77 13.89 7.64
C GLY A 28 -1.57 12.37 7.59
N ILE A 29 -1.78 11.74 6.43
CA ILE A 29 -1.52 10.33 6.16
C ILE A 29 -0.19 10.22 5.41
N THR A 30 0.71 9.40 5.92
CA THR A 30 2.02 9.12 5.33
C THR A 30 2.13 7.65 4.93
N LEU A 31 2.86 7.37 3.86
CA LEU A 31 3.27 6.00 3.55
C LEU A 31 3.94 5.34 4.78
N GLY A 32 3.59 4.07 5.03
CA GLY A 32 4.06 3.30 6.18
C GLY A 32 3.28 3.54 7.49
N ASP A 33 2.33 4.48 7.53
CA ASP A 33 1.46 4.66 8.70
C ASP A 33 0.72 3.37 9.05
N SER A 34 0.63 3.05 10.34
CA SER A 34 -0.08 1.83 10.78
C SER A 34 -1.58 1.95 10.58
N ILE A 35 -2.25 0.82 10.35
CA ILE A 35 -3.72 0.74 10.29
C ILE A 35 -4.37 1.29 11.57
N GLU A 36 -3.72 1.17 12.73
CA GLU A 36 -4.20 1.71 13.99
C GLU A 36 -4.32 3.24 13.95
N LYS A 37 -3.35 3.93 13.31
CA LYS A 37 -3.42 5.39 13.10
C LYS A 37 -4.55 5.77 12.16
N ILE A 38 -4.78 4.97 11.11
CA ILE A 38 -5.75 5.28 10.05
C ILE A 38 -7.18 4.83 10.40
N TYR A 39 -7.34 3.88 11.31
CA TYR A 39 -8.64 3.30 11.68
C TYR A 39 -9.73 4.31 12.07
N PRO A 40 -9.44 5.42 12.79
CA PRO A 40 -10.45 6.47 13.02
C PRO A 40 -11.02 7.07 11.73
N LEU A 41 -10.19 7.20 10.68
CA LEU A 41 -10.61 7.71 9.38
C LEU A 41 -11.46 6.69 8.62
N MET A 42 -11.16 5.39 8.75
CA MET A 42 -11.94 4.32 8.12
C MET A 42 -13.42 4.30 8.52
N LYS A 43 -13.74 4.83 9.72
CA LYS A 43 -15.12 4.95 10.20
C LYS A 43 -15.88 6.12 9.62
N ILE A 44 -15.16 7.14 9.16
CA ILE A 44 -15.71 8.39 8.66
C ILE A 44 -15.86 8.30 7.14
N TYR A 45 -14.86 7.73 6.48
CA TYR A 45 -14.76 7.61 5.04
C TYR A 45 -15.19 6.23 4.57
N HIS A 46 -15.61 6.15 3.31
CA HIS A 46 -15.93 4.87 2.70
C HIS A 46 -14.66 4.01 2.62
N THR A 47 -14.66 2.89 3.34
CA THR A 47 -13.57 1.92 3.32
C THR A 47 -14.10 0.60 2.80
N GLN A 48 -13.39 0.02 1.84
CA GLN A 48 -13.73 -1.26 1.26
C GLN A 48 -12.51 -2.15 1.16
N TYR A 49 -12.75 -3.45 1.20
CA TYR A 49 -11.74 -4.45 0.97
C TYR A 49 -11.74 -4.88 -0.50
N ARG A 50 -10.58 -4.88 -1.15
CA ARG A 50 -10.42 -5.29 -2.55
C ARG A 50 -9.40 -6.40 -2.67
N LYS A 51 -9.84 -7.53 -3.24
CA LYS A 51 -9.05 -8.75 -3.44
C LYS A 51 -8.18 -8.73 -4.71
N ASN A 52 -8.47 -7.86 -5.68
CA ASN A 52 -7.93 -7.95 -7.05
C ASN A 52 -7.58 -6.58 -7.66
N ASP A 53 -7.03 -5.64 -6.89
CA ASP A 53 -6.47 -4.45 -7.53
C ASP A 53 -5.14 -4.81 -8.22
N ARG A 54 -4.72 -4.04 -9.23
CA ARG A 54 -3.61 -4.34 -10.17
C ARG A 54 -2.27 -4.73 -9.52
N ARG A 55 -2.11 -4.50 -8.22
CA ARG A 55 -0.99 -4.91 -7.39
C ARG A 55 -1.47 -6.06 -6.51
N GLU A 56 -1.00 -7.27 -6.84
CA GLU A 56 -1.41 -8.57 -6.29
C GLU A 56 -1.37 -8.63 -4.75
N GLY A 57 -2.42 -8.10 -4.09
CA GLY A 57 -2.51 -7.95 -2.65
C GLY A 57 -3.94 -7.74 -2.17
N TYR A 58 -4.27 -8.30 -1.01
CA TYR A 58 -5.53 -8.05 -0.33
C TYR A 58 -5.43 -6.72 0.44
N ASN A 59 -5.96 -5.63 -0.12
CA ASN A 59 -5.80 -4.29 0.43
C ASN A 59 -7.14 -3.72 0.94
N LEU A 60 -7.05 -2.90 1.98
CA LEU A 60 -8.12 -1.96 2.34
C LEU A 60 -7.91 -0.66 1.58
N THR A 61 -8.95 -0.22 0.88
CA THR A 61 -8.97 1.07 0.17
C THR A 61 -9.90 2.02 0.90
N ILE A 62 -9.39 3.19 1.25
CA ILE A 62 -10.16 4.29 1.86
C ILE A 62 -10.25 5.43 0.84
N GLU A 63 -11.47 5.87 0.53
CA GLU A 63 -11.69 7.03 -0.33
C GLU A 63 -11.80 8.30 0.52
N ILE A 64 -10.85 9.22 0.35
CA ILE A 64 -10.77 10.47 1.12
C ILE A 64 -10.77 11.65 0.15
N GLU A 65 -11.96 12.18 -0.13
CA GLU A 65 -12.16 13.26 -1.10
C GLU A 65 -11.50 12.90 -2.46
N ASN A 66 -10.59 13.73 -2.97
CA ASN A 66 -9.87 13.49 -4.22
C ASN A 66 -8.65 12.56 -4.03
N SER A 67 -8.77 11.49 -3.24
CA SER A 67 -7.67 10.55 -3.01
C SER A 67 -8.14 9.17 -2.60
N TYR A 68 -7.28 8.17 -2.85
CA TYR A 68 -7.43 6.81 -2.34
C TYR A 68 -6.21 6.42 -1.53
N ILE A 69 -6.44 5.85 -0.34
CA ILE A 69 -5.39 5.33 0.54
C ILE A 69 -5.50 3.81 0.56
N TYR A 70 -4.40 3.13 0.27
CA TYR A 70 -4.33 1.69 0.24
C TYR A 70 -3.49 1.18 1.40
N ILE A 71 -4.04 0.19 2.11
CA ILE A 71 -3.44 -0.42 3.28
C ILE A 71 -3.34 -1.91 3.03
N ASP A 72 -2.12 -2.43 3.12
CA ASP A 72 -1.86 -3.86 3.01
C ASP A 72 -2.28 -4.58 4.29
N ILE A 73 -3.04 -5.66 4.16
CA ILE A 73 -3.53 -6.44 5.30
C ILE A 73 -2.43 -7.25 5.98
N TYR A 74 -1.39 -7.67 5.25
CA TYR A 74 -0.29 -8.43 5.83
C TYR A 74 0.52 -7.58 6.81
N SER A 75 1.08 -6.48 6.32
CA SER A 75 1.88 -5.52 7.08
C SER A 75 1.04 -4.60 7.96
N ARG A 76 -0.24 -4.42 7.63
CA ARG A 76 -1.18 -3.49 8.27
C ARG A 76 -0.68 -2.05 8.27
N LYS A 77 -0.09 -1.65 7.14
CA LYS A 77 0.47 -0.32 6.90
C LYS A 77 -0.10 0.30 5.63
N VAL A 78 -0.12 1.63 5.58
CA VAL A 78 -0.37 2.37 4.34
C VAL A 78 0.77 2.06 3.38
N VAL A 79 0.44 1.53 2.21
CA VAL A 79 1.42 1.12 1.20
C VAL A 79 1.30 1.93 -0.08
N GLU A 80 0.16 2.60 -0.27
CA GLU A 80 -0.04 3.49 -1.41
C GLU A 80 -1.03 4.62 -1.11
N ILE A 81 -0.77 5.78 -1.72
CA ILE A 81 -1.60 6.97 -1.66
C ILE A 81 -1.75 7.51 -3.08
N GLU A 82 -2.97 7.49 -3.61
CA GLU A 82 -3.33 8.05 -4.90
C GLU A 82 -3.98 9.43 -4.71
N ILE A 83 -3.45 10.46 -5.37
CA ILE A 83 -3.91 11.85 -5.20
C ILE A 83 -4.37 12.43 -6.53
N TYR A 84 -5.65 12.77 -6.58
CA TYR A 84 -6.35 13.42 -7.71
C TYR A 84 -6.67 14.90 -7.43
N ASP A 85 -6.21 15.46 -6.32
CA ASP A 85 -6.49 16.85 -5.92
C ASP A 85 -5.69 17.85 -6.76
N GLU A 86 -6.37 18.65 -7.59
CA GLU A 86 -5.76 19.73 -8.39
C GLU A 86 -5.05 20.81 -7.54
N ASN A 87 -5.29 20.87 -6.23
CA ASN A 87 -4.56 21.77 -5.33
C ASN A 87 -3.25 21.17 -4.80
N TYR A 88 -3.03 19.86 -5.00
CA TYR A 88 -1.83 19.17 -4.56
C TYR A 88 -0.69 19.33 -5.58
N SER A 89 0.52 19.55 -5.06
CA SER A 89 1.74 19.63 -5.86
C SER A 89 2.90 18.97 -5.13
N LEU A 90 3.66 18.16 -5.86
CA LEU A 90 4.96 17.64 -5.45
C LEU A 90 6.05 18.44 -6.17
N GLY A 91 6.55 19.50 -5.53
CA GLY A 91 7.50 20.41 -6.19
C GLY A 91 6.87 21.08 -7.41
N GLU A 92 7.43 20.85 -8.60
CA GLU A 92 6.91 21.38 -9.87
C GLU A 92 5.84 20.50 -10.52
N PHE A 93 5.64 19.28 -10.02
CA PHE A 93 4.60 18.37 -10.49
C PHE A 93 3.27 18.68 -9.81
N LYS A 94 2.26 19.07 -10.58
CA LYS A 94 0.94 19.43 -10.05
C LYS A 94 -0.15 18.65 -10.77
N VAL A 95 -1.14 18.15 -10.03
CA VAL A 95 -2.31 17.52 -10.67
C VAL A 95 -3.03 18.55 -11.56
N GLY A 96 -3.31 18.16 -12.79
CA GLY A 96 -3.90 19.00 -13.84
C GLY A 96 -2.89 19.83 -14.64
N SER A 97 -1.61 19.89 -14.25
CA SER A 97 -0.58 20.57 -15.05
C SER A 97 -0.08 19.67 -16.18
N GLU A 98 0.43 20.29 -17.23
CA GLU A 98 1.11 19.61 -18.33
C GLU A 98 2.42 18.98 -17.85
N MET A 99 2.68 17.76 -18.30
CA MET A 99 3.99 17.12 -18.21
C MET A 99 4.78 17.48 -19.47
N THR A 100 5.90 18.18 -19.31
CA THR A 100 6.71 18.68 -20.42
C THR A 100 8.03 17.90 -20.52
N THR A 101 8.61 17.82 -21.72
CA THR A 101 9.95 17.26 -21.93
C THR A 101 11.00 17.96 -21.06
N GLU A 102 10.91 19.29 -20.85
CA GLU A 102 11.82 20.03 -19.96
C GLU A 102 11.74 19.52 -18.50
N LEU A 103 10.54 19.22 -18.00
CA LEU A 103 10.38 18.62 -16.67
C LEU A 103 10.93 17.19 -16.64
N CYS A 104 10.68 16.38 -17.66
CA CYS A 104 11.23 15.03 -17.74
C CYS A 104 12.77 15.04 -17.76
N GLU A 105 13.39 15.85 -18.61
CA GLU A 105 14.85 15.99 -18.70
C GLU A 105 15.47 16.49 -17.38
N LYS A 106 14.82 17.47 -16.72
CA LYS A 106 15.31 18.05 -15.46
C LYS A 106 15.38 17.01 -14.33
N TYR A 107 14.45 16.06 -14.31
CA TYR A 107 14.31 15.06 -13.25
C TYR A 107 14.75 13.65 -13.70
N ASP A 108 15.36 13.53 -14.88
CA ASP A 108 15.80 12.26 -15.47
C ASP A 108 14.67 11.21 -15.56
N LEU A 109 13.47 11.68 -15.93
CA LEU A 109 12.29 10.83 -16.15
C LEU A 109 12.29 10.28 -17.58
N LEU A 110 11.63 9.14 -17.79
CA LEU A 110 11.30 8.67 -19.14
C LEU A 110 10.47 9.75 -19.87
N ASP A 111 10.82 10.01 -21.13
CA ASP A 111 10.10 11.01 -21.93
C ASP A 111 8.66 10.56 -22.15
N VAL A 112 7.73 11.52 -22.19
CA VAL A 112 6.29 11.28 -22.31
C VAL A 112 5.96 10.48 -23.57
N ASP A 113 6.72 10.72 -24.65
CA ASP A 113 6.58 10.04 -25.94
C ASP A 113 7.09 8.59 -25.92
N ASP A 114 7.87 8.20 -24.90
CA ASP A 114 8.43 6.85 -24.73
C ASP A 114 7.61 5.97 -23.77
N VAL A 115 6.53 6.50 -23.18
CA VAL A 115 5.69 5.78 -22.20
C VAL A 115 4.39 5.28 -22.84
N ASP A 116 4.42 4.07 -23.38
CA ASP A 116 3.24 3.38 -23.95
C ASP A 116 2.09 3.18 -22.93
N THR A 117 2.39 3.21 -21.63
CA THR A 117 1.43 2.94 -20.55
C THR A 117 0.74 4.18 -19.98
N GLY A 118 1.24 5.38 -20.28
CA GLY A 118 0.82 6.62 -19.64
C GLY A 118 1.26 6.77 -18.18
N GLU A 119 2.23 5.99 -17.71
CA GLU A 119 2.73 6.02 -16.33
C GLU A 119 4.20 6.47 -16.29
N ILE A 120 4.46 7.69 -15.80
CA ILE A 120 5.82 8.21 -15.68
C ILE A 120 6.29 8.01 -14.24
N TYR A 121 7.32 7.19 -14.08
CA TYR A 121 7.85 6.84 -12.78
C TYR A 121 8.97 7.80 -12.38
N TYR A 122 8.81 8.44 -11.22
CA TYR A 122 9.86 9.17 -10.55
C TYR A 122 10.35 8.36 -9.36
N TYR A 123 11.58 7.89 -9.48
CA TYR A 123 12.31 7.24 -8.41
C TYR A 123 13.22 8.29 -7.77
N PRO A 124 12.92 8.75 -6.53
CA PRO A 124 13.98 9.33 -5.71
C PRO A 124 15.07 8.29 -5.52
N GLU A 125 16.28 8.68 -5.11
CA GLU A 125 17.49 7.84 -4.97
C GLU A 125 17.36 6.51 -4.17
N LYS A 126 16.18 6.16 -3.65
CA LYS A 126 15.87 4.97 -2.85
C LYS A 126 14.86 4.07 -3.59
N GLY A 127 15.36 3.00 -4.23
CA GLY A 127 14.64 2.11 -5.16
C GLY A 127 13.55 1.19 -4.59
N PHE A 128 12.77 1.66 -3.62
CA PHE A 128 11.62 0.93 -3.03
C PHE A 128 10.41 1.85 -2.76
N MET A 129 10.55 3.15 -3.05
CA MET A 129 9.46 4.12 -3.00
C MET A 129 9.49 4.95 -4.27
N HIS A 130 8.35 5.10 -4.92
CA HIS A 130 8.24 5.90 -6.15
C HIS A 130 7.05 6.84 -6.10
N ALA A 131 7.19 7.96 -6.80
CA ALA A 131 6.06 8.74 -7.25
C ALA A 131 5.71 8.33 -8.68
N GLU A 132 4.44 8.09 -8.95
CA GLU A 132 3.94 7.80 -10.30
C GLU A 132 3.09 8.98 -10.77
N PHE A 133 3.38 9.49 -11.96
CA PHE A 133 2.59 10.51 -12.63
C PHE A 133 1.81 9.84 -13.76
N CYS A 134 0.50 9.72 -13.61
CA CYS A 134 -0.33 9.17 -14.66
C CYS A 134 -0.70 10.28 -15.65
N VAL A 135 -0.37 10.08 -16.93
CA VAL A 135 -0.71 10.94 -18.07
C VAL A 135 -1.50 10.13 -19.10
N ASN A 136 -2.23 10.80 -20.00
CA ASN A 136 -2.86 10.11 -21.13
C ASN A 136 -2.01 10.30 -22.39
N PRO A 137 -1.34 9.25 -22.90
CA PRO A 137 -0.43 9.36 -24.05
C PRO A 137 -1.17 9.68 -25.36
N GLU A 138 -2.50 9.48 -25.42
CA GLU A 138 -3.31 9.85 -26.58
C GLU A 138 -3.67 11.34 -26.62
N ASP A 139 -3.46 12.07 -25.52
CA ASP A 139 -3.77 13.50 -25.47
C ASP A 139 -2.71 14.31 -26.22
N VAL A 140 -3.16 15.31 -26.99
CA VAL A 140 -2.27 16.28 -27.63
C VAL A 140 -1.41 17.04 -26.60
N ILE A 141 -1.90 17.11 -25.35
CA ILE A 141 -1.20 17.70 -24.20
C ILE A 141 -1.33 16.71 -23.04
N SER A 142 -0.23 16.05 -22.69
CA SER A 142 -0.17 15.10 -21.57
C SER A 142 -0.25 15.83 -20.24
N LYS A 143 -1.39 15.72 -19.55
CA LYS A 143 -1.59 16.29 -18.21
C LYS A 143 -1.41 15.24 -17.12
N ILE A 144 -0.87 15.66 -15.98
CA ILE A 144 -0.79 14.84 -14.78
C ILE A 144 -2.20 14.66 -14.22
N ASN A 145 -2.76 13.47 -14.34
CA ASN A 145 -4.11 13.14 -13.87
C ASN A 145 -4.12 12.74 -12.38
N LYS A 146 -3.01 12.16 -11.92
CA LYS A 146 -2.83 11.67 -10.55
C LYS A 146 -1.34 11.68 -10.21
N ILE A 147 -1.05 11.94 -8.93
CA ILE A 147 0.24 11.61 -8.32
C ILE A 147 0.01 10.45 -7.35
N THR A 148 0.72 9.34 -7.55
CA THR A 148 0.68 8.18 -6.64
C THR A 148 1.97 8.10 -5.87
N PHE A 149 1.91 7.82 -4.57
CA PHE A 149 3.05 7.36 -3.78
C PHE A 149 2.86 5.91 -3.42
N SER A 150 3.89 5.09 -3.54
CA SER A 150 3.82 3.71 -3.08
C SER A 150 5.12 3.16 -2.54
N ILE A 151 5.00 2.10 -1.73
CA ILE A 151 6.09 1.25 -1.27
C ILE A 151 5.90 -0.14 -1.90
N ASP A 152 6.97 -0.77 -2.33
CA ASP A 152 6.93 -2.18 -2.73
C ASP A 152 6.60 -3.07 -1.52
N VAL A 153 5.58 -3.92 -1.67
CA VAL A 153 5.15 -4.86 -0.64
C VAL A 153 5.43 -6.27 -1.14
N GLU A 154 6.32 -6.98 -0.46
CA GLU A 154 6.55 -8.40 -0.75
C GLU A 154 5.48 -9.26 -0.06
N THR A 155 4.76 -10.05 -0.85
CA THR A 155 3.91 -11.12 -0.30
C THR A 155 4.83 -12.24 0.21
N PRO A 156 4.64 -12.74 1.45
CA PRO A 156 5.45 -13.83 1.97
C PRO A 156 5.36 -15.06 1.07
N SER A 157 6.47 -15.74 0.86
CA SER A 157 6.57 -16.94 0.00
C SER A 157 6.27 -18.25 0.73
N GLU A 158 6.19 -18.22 2.06
CA GLU A 158 5.85 -19.35 2.92
C GLU A 158 5.18 -18.89 4.22
N ASN A 159 4.59 -19.83 4.95
CA ASN A 159 4.07 -19.59 6.29
C ASN A 159 5.20 -19.56 7.32
N ASN A 160 5.03 -18.81 8.41
CA ASN A 160 5.98 -18.86 9.54
C ASN A 160 5.75 -20.08 10.44
N VAL A 161 4.66 -20.84 10.24
CA VAL A 161 4.36 -22.08 10.95
C VAL A 161 3.99 -23.20 9.97
N GLU A 162 4.46 -24.41 10.26
CA GLU A 162 4.10 -25.61 9.48
C GLU A 162 2.64 -26.03 9.69
N ASP A 163 2.14 -25.90 10.93
CA ASP A 163 0.78 -26.25 11.32
C ASP A 163 -0.03 -24.97 11.53
N ALA A 164 -0.99 -24.72 10.63
CA ALA A 164 -1.80 -23.52 10.66
C ALA A 164 -2.59 -23.36 11.97
N LEU A 165 -2.95 -24.46 12.65
CA LEU A 165 -3.66 -24.40 13.93
C LEU A 165 -2.80 -23.88 15.09
N LYS A 166 -1.47 -23.77 14.89
CA LYS A 166 -0.53 -23.17 15.85
C LYS A 166 -0.27 -21.69 15.61
N ALA A 167 -0.91 -21.10 14.59
CA ALA A 167 -0.82 -19.67 14.33
C ALA A 167 -1.15 -18.85 15.58
N LYS A 168 -0.42 -17.77 15.79
CA LYS A 168 -0.69 -16.76 16.82
C LYS A 168 -0.95 -15.40 16.22
N LYS A 169 -0.51 -15.18 14.99
CA LYS A 169 -0.77 -13.99 14.19
C LYS A 169 -1.18 -14.37 12.78
N ILE A 170 -1.80 -13.43 12.06
CA ILE A 170 -2.17 -13.63 10.67
C ILE A 170 -0.93 -13.88 9.79
N GLU A 171 0.19 -13.21 10.07
CA GLU A 171 1.45 -13.39 9.35
C GLU A 171 1.95 -14.83 9.38
N ASP A 172 1.62 -15.58 10.44
CA ASP A 172 2.06 -16.97 10.57
C ASP A 172 1.51 -17.85 9.46
N ILE A 173 0.33 -17.52 8.91
CA ILE A 173 -0.37 -18.32 7.91
C ILE A 173 -0.80 -17.51 6.68
N TYR A 174 -0.28 -16.29 6.52
CA TYR A 174 -0.74 -15.38 5.48
C TYR A 174 -0.52 -15.94 4.09
N TYR A 175 0.63 -16.59 3.83
CA TYR A 175 0.89 -17.24 2.54
C TYR A 175 -0.20 -18.27 2.19
N SER A 176 -0.58 -19.12 3.13
CA SER A 176 -1.64 -20.11 2.90
C SER A 176 -3.03 -19.47 2.76
N LEU A 177 -3.36 -18.48 3.59
CA LEU A 177 -4.61 -17.74 3.46
C LEU A 177 -4.71 -17.04 2.11
N TYR A 178 -3.59 -16.47 1.65
CA TYR A 178 -3.50 -15.72 0.41
C TYR A 178 -3.73 -16.62 -0.81
N ASN A 179 -2.98 -17.73 -0.89
CA ASN A 179 -2.92 -18.59 -2.07
C ASN A 179 -3.99 -19.69 -2.11
N PHE A 180 -4.41 -20.19 -0.93
CA PHE A 180 -5.25 -21.39 -0.84
C PHE A 180 -6.52 -21.17 0.00
N GLY A 181 -6.62 -20.04 0.69
CA GLY A 181 -7.73 -19.71 1.56
C GLY A 181 -8.59 -18.56 1.06
N GLU A 182 -9.34 -17.99 2.00
CA GLU A 182 -10.08 -16.75 1.83
C GLU A 182 -9.76 -15.83 3.00
N ILE A 183 -9.71 -14.53 2.71
CA ILE A 183 -9.60 -13.48 3.72
C ILE A 183 -10.81 -12.57 3.55
N GLU A 184 -11.50 -12.31 4.65
CA GLU A 184 -12.59 -11.34 4.77
C GLU A 184 -12.24 -10.33 5.86
N ILE A 185 -12.63 -9.08 5.70
CA ILE A 185 -12.34 -8.01 6.67
C ILE A 185 -13.64 -7.49 7.27
N ASP A 186 -13.76 -7.53 8.59
CA ASP A 186 -14.80 -6.88 9.37
C ASP A 186 -14.20 -5.65 10.06
N ILE A 187 -14.37 -4.48 9.45
CA ILE A 187 -13.82 -3.21 9.92
C ILE A 187 -14.51 -2.78 11.23
N GLU A 188 -15.81 -3.05 11.39
CA GLU A 188 -16.58 -2.64 12.57
C GLU A 188 -16.09 -3.37 13.82
N ASN A 189 -15.90 -4.69 13.71
CA ASN A 189 -15.43 -5.54 14.81
C ASN A 189 -13.89 -5.60 14.91
N LYS A 190 -13.17 -4.98 13.96
CA LYS A 190 -11.70 -5.02 13.84
C LYS A 190 -11.21 -6.45 13.71
N GLU A 191 -11.76 -7.18 12.76
CA GLU A 191 -11.46 -8.58 12.55
C GLU A 191 -11.00 -8.85 11.12
N ILE A 192 -10.00 -9.73 11.01
CA ILE A 192 -9.64 -10.39 9.77
C ILE A 192 -10.07 -11.84 9.92
N ILE A 193 -10.93 -12.30 9.03
CA ILE A 193 -11.49 -13.64 9.04
C ILE A 193 -10.81 -14.44 7.93
N GLY A 194 -9.93 -15.36 8.32
CA GLY A 194 -9.25 -16.29 7.44
C GLY A 194 -9.97 -17.63 7.37
N LYS A 195 -10.27 -18.13 6.17
CA LYS A 195 -10.84 -19.47 5.97
C LYS A 195 -9.81 -20.35 5.27
N LEU A 196 -9.41 -21.44 5.92
CA LEU A 196 -8.38 -22.35 5.40
C LEU A 196 -8.67 -23.77 5.86
N GLU A 197 -8.74 -24.71 4.91
CA GLU A 197 -8.86 -26.16 5.18
C GLU A 197 -9.97 -26.54 6.20
N GLY A 198 -11.15 -25.94 6.07
CA GLY A 198 -12.28 -26.20 6.98
C GLY A 198 -12.16 -25.55 8.36
N SER A 199 -11.09 -24.80 8.61
CA SER A 199 -10.92 -23.96 9.80
C SER A 199 -11.21 -22.49 9.47
N ILE A 200 -11.79 -21.79 10.44
CA ILE A 200 -12.00 -20.34 10.41
C ILE A 200 -11.14 -19.72 11.49
N PHE A 201 -10.22 -18.87 11.09
CA PHE A 201 -9.34 -18.09 11.95
C PHE A 201 -9.89 -16.67 12.03
N THR A 202 -10.01 -16.14 13.25
CA THR A 202 -10.35 -14.74 13.48
C THR A 202 -9.13 -14.06 14.08
N PHE A 203 -8.60 -13.05 13.39
CA PHE A 203 -7.49 -12.22 13.86
C PHE A 203 -7.96 -10.81 14.17
N ASP A 204 -7.25 -10.11 15.04
CA ASP A 204 -7.42 -8.67 15.24
C ASP A 204 -6.88 -7.89 14.04
N LEU A 205 -7.70 -7.00 13.48
CA LEU A 205 -7.31 -6.20 12.31
C LEU A 205 -6.15 -5.23 12.61
N LEU A 206 -6.05 -4.72 13.83
CA LEU A 206 -5.10 -3.66 14.15
C LEU A 206 -3.70 -4.20 14.42
N ASN A 207 -3.62 -5.35 15.09
CA ASN A 207 -2.34 -5.92 15.53
C ASN A 207 -2.04 -7.32 14.96
N GLY A 208 -2.99 -7.94 14.24
CA GLY A 208 -2.83 -9.24 13.61
C GLY A 208 -2.95 -10.44 14.54
N ASN A 209 -3.12 -10.24 15.85
CA ASN A 209 -3.12 -11.35 16.80
C ASN A 209 -4.36 -12.23 16.62
N LEU A 210 -4.16 -13.54 16.73
CA LEU A 210 -5.24 -14.52 16.72
C LEU A 210 -6.17 -14.28 17.90
N LYS A 211 -7.47 -14.13 17.61
CA LYS A 211 -8.56 -14.06 18.59
C LYS A 211 -9.21 -15.42 18.81
N ASN A 212 -9.48 -16.17 17.74
CA ASN A 212 -10.20 -17.44 17.80
C ASN A 212 -9.90 -18.35 16.60
N ILE A 213 -10.07 -19.67 16.80
CA ILE A 213 -10.11 -20.66 15.73
C ILE A 213 -11.38 -21.51 15.90
N GLU A 214 -12.20 -21.58 14.85
CA GLU A 214 -13.34 -22.50 14.75
C GLU A 214 -13.01 -23.60 13.73
N ILE A 215 -13.25 -24.85 14.08
CA ILE A 215 -13.03 -26.00 13.20
C ILE A 215 -14.39 -26.53 12.77
N LYS A 216 -14.73 -26.42 11.48
CA LYS A 216 -15.97 -27.01 10.95
C LYS A 216 -15.78 -28.53 10.82
N LYS A 217 -16.61 -29.26 11.56
CA LYS A 217 -16.70 -30.73 11.50
C LYS A 217 -17.57 -31.18 10.34
#